data_AF-A0A9D6RWU6-F1
#
_entry.id   AF-A0A9D6RWU6-F1
#
_cell.length_a   1.000
_cell.length_b   1.000
_cell.length_c   1.000
_cell.angle_alpha   90.00
_cell.angle_beta   90.00
_cell.angle_gamma   90.00
#
_symmetry.space_group_name_H-M   'P 1'
#
loop_
_entity.id
_entity.type
_entity.pdbx_description
1 polymer ?
#
loop_
_entity_poly.entity_id
_entity_poly.type
_entity_poly.pdbx_seq_one_letter_code
_entity_poly.pdbx_strand_id
1 'polypeptide(L)'
;MRRLLRSSLPLYVLACIDYHTAMHLEPLTQLNWAYRLHYYLCWQTHRYRALFTDNSKHRALAETLQEICQRHDYHLLHFKIYPDHVRCLLSLRPAHIIATVIQKLKANSAREFRIQFPDVSLPLWARGYFARSVGQVRIEAVRRYLDQQAEHHGYSNRTLPPAYRYKATQPVRLEAAHANFDLIHHLVFATRYREGIFGSSSGKALTEYWLRVAAKKGFAIDQISIVPDHVHMLVRLAPTMSVEMCGLWLLNNGQYFMGKEFGNLLVRAKVPALWQPSGYAGTCGTVTTALVKQFLNAEKVRS
;
A
#
# COMPACT_ATOMS: atom_id res chain seq x y z
N MET A 1 -27.88 -65.86 -42.87
CA MET A 1 -26.74 -66.78 -43.06
C MET A 1 -25.44 -65.98 -42.84
N ARG A 2 -24.55 -66.49 -41.97
CA ARG A 2 -23.22 -66.03 -41.48
C ARG A 2 -22.47 -64.93 -42.28
N ARG A 3 -22.06 -63.80 -41.67
CA ARG A 3 -20.79 -63.50 -40.95
C ARG A 3 -19.48 -63.70 -41.75
N LEU A 4 -18.72 -62.62 -41.93
CA LEU A 4 -17.29 -62.54 -41.58
C LEU A 4 -16.82 -61.07 -41.45
N LEU A 5 -15.90 -60.88 -40.51
CA LEU A 5 -15.38 -59.62 -39.95
C LEU A 5 -14.30 -58.99 -40.85
N ARG A 6 -14.11 -57.66 -40.74
CA ARG A 6 -12.77 -57.09 -40.49
C ARG A 6 -12.85 -55.65 -39.98
N SER A 7 -12.02 -55.43 -38.97
CA SER A 7 -11.78 -54.28 -38.12
C SER A 7 -10.80 -53.29 -38.72
N SER A 8 -11.01 -51.99 -38.49
CA SER A 8 -9.94 -51.02 -38.16
C SER A 8 -10.53 -49.63 -37.87
N LEU A 9 -10.39 -49.19 -36.63
CA LEU A 9 -10.52 -47.78 -36.21
C LEU A 9 -9.30 -46.99 -36.72
N PRO A 10 -9.43 -45.80 -37.30
CA PRO A 10 -8.30 -44.90 -37.44
C PRO A 10 -8.07 -44.10 -36.15
N LEU A 11 -6.80 -44.03 -35.79
CA LEU A 11 -6.23 -43.37 -34.63
C LEU A 11 -6.68 -41.91 -34.50
N TYR A 12 -7.08 -41.53 -33.28
CA TYR A 12 -6.98 -40.14 -32.83
C TYR A 12 -5.50 -39.75 -32.84
N VAL A 13 -5.11 -38.95 -33.83
CA VAL A 13 -3.84 -38.23 -33.82
C VAL A 13 -3.90 -37.23 -32.68
N LEU A 14 -3.23 -37.57 -31.58
CA LEU A 14 -2.82 -36.64 -30.54
C LEU A 14 -1.95 -35.56 -31.18
N ALA A 15 -2.56 -34.45 -31.55
CA ALA A 15 -1.82 -33.23 -31.84
C ALA A 15 -1.18 -32.76 -30.53
N CYS A 16 0.15 -32.91 -30.42
CA CYS A 16 0.96 -32.13 -29.50
C CYS A 16 0.66 -30.65 -29.74
N ILE A 17 -0.13 -30.05 -28.85
CA ILE A 17 -0.19 -28.60 -28.73
C ILE A 17 1.08 -28.21 -28.00
N ASP A 18 2.03 -27.62 -28.73
CA ASP A 18 3.17 -26.93 -28.13
C ASP A 18 2.64 -25.76 -27.28
N TYR A 19 2.48 -25.99 -25.98
CA TYR A 19 2.09 -24.98 -25.00
C TYR A 19 3.28 -24.07 -24.66
N HIS A 20 3.80 -23.31 -25.63
CA HIS A 20 4.76 -22.23 -25.38
C HIS A 20 4.31 -20.90 -26.02
N THR A 21 3.00 -20.65 -26.04
CA THR A 21 2.47 -19.29 -26.20
C THR A 21 2.29 -18.68 -24.82
N ALA A 22 3.14 -17.72 -24.45
CA ALA A 22 2.95 -16.96 -23.21
C ALA A 22 1.55 -16.33 -23.20
N MET A 23 0.82 -16.51 -22.10
CA MET A 23 -0.54 -15.97 -21.97
C MET A 23 -0.48 -14.44 -21.95
N HIS A 24 -1.06 -13.77 -22.95
CA HIS A 24 -1.18 -12.32 -22.96
C HIS A 24 -2.32 -11.90 -22.03
N LEU A 25 -1.98 -11.26 -20.92
CA LEU A 25 -2.94 -10.81 -19.92
C LEU A 25 -2.93 -9.28 -19.87
N GLU A 26 -4.10 -8.67 -20.12
CA GLU A 26 -4.25 -7.22 -20.13
C GLU A 26 -3.83 -6.60 -18.78
N PRO A 27 -2.95 -5.59 -18.78
CA PRO A 27 -2.55 -4.90 -17.55
C PRO A 27 -3.72 -4.15 -16.89
N LEU A 28 -3.73 -4.15 -15.57
CA LEU A 28 -4.61 -3.30 -14.77
C LEU A 28 -4.15 -1.85 -14.86
N THR A 29 -5.08 -0.93 -15.09
CA THR A 29 -4.81 0.53 -15.14
C THR A 29 -5.21 1.24 -13.84
N GLN A 30 -6.14 0.66 -13.08
CA GLN A 30 -6.61 1.14 -11.79
C GLN A 30 -7.12 -0.03 -10.94
N LEU A 31 -7.21 0.19 -9.63
CA LEU A 31 -7.73 -0.79 -8.67
C LEU A 31 -8.89 -0.20 -7.86
N ASN A 32 -9.90 -1.03 -7.60
CA ASN A 32 -10.93 -0.72 -6.62
C ASN A 32 -10.42 -1.06 -5.21
N TRP A 33 -10.47 -0.11 -4.28
CA TRP A 33 -9.92 -0.31 -2.94
C TRP A 33 -10.96 -0.27 -1.85
N ALA A 34 -10.95 -1.29 -0.99
CA ALA A 34 -11.34 -1.11 0.40
C ALA A 34 -10.11 -0.60 1.16
N TYR A 35 -10.18 0.54 1.84
CA TYR A 35 -8.99 1.10 2.46
C TYR A 35 -9.24 1.83 3.76
N ARG A 36 -8.19 1.87 4.59
CA ARG A 36 -8.08 2.79 5.72
C ARG A 36 -6.63 3.21 5.89
N LEU A 37 -6.32 4.39 5.37
CA LEU A 37 -4.95 4.88 5.27
C LEU A 37 -4.80 6.17 6.07
N HIS A 38 -4.37 6.03 7.33
CA HIS A 38 -4.14 7.16 8.21
C HIS A 38 -2.65 7.47 8.36
N TYR A 39 -2.31 8.75 8.28
CA TYR A 39 -0.94 9.22 8.38
C TYR A 39 -0.83 10.36 9.37
N TYR A 40 0.14 10.22 10.27
CA TYR A 40 0.59 11.31 11.12
C TYR A 40 1.69 12.09 10.38
N LEU A 41 1.45 13.38 10.19
CA LEU A 41 2.29 14.28 9.44
C LEU A 41 2.72 15.44 10.34
N CYS A 42 3.99 15.82 10.27
CA CYS A 42 4.51 16.96 11.02
C CYS A 42 5.49 17.77 10.18
N TRP A 43 5.38 19.08 10.20
CA TRP A 43 6.35 19.98 9.56
C TRP A 43 6.49 21.26 10.38
N GLN A 44 7.63 21.92 10.23
CA GLN A 44 8.06 23.04 11.07
C GLN A 44 8.24 24.30 10.24
N THR A 45 8.14 25.45 10.91
CA THR A 45 8.48 26.75 10.34
C THR A 45 9.96 26.81 9.99
N HIS A 46 10.30 27.66 9.02
CA HIS A 46 11.69 27.86 8.66
C HIS A 46 12.47 28.41 9.84
N ARG A 47 13.57 27.73 10.20
CA ARG A 47 14.43 28.04 11.36
C ARG A 47 13.69 28.03 12.70
N TYR A 48 12.65 27.21 12.87
CA TYR A 48 11.92 27.05 14.14
C TYR A 48 11.35 28.37 14.71
N ARG A 49 10.98 29.30 13.83
CA ARG A 49 10.40 30.58 14.24
C ARG A 49 9.01 30.36 14.86
N ALA A 50 8.79 30.91 16.04
CA ALA A 50 7.54 30.86 16.78
C ALA A 50 6.50 31.85 16.19
N LEU A 51 5.94 31.51 15.03
CA LEU A 51 5.03 32.38 14.27
C LEU A 51 3.56 32.28 14.68
N PHE A 52 3.17 31.18 15.34
CA PHE A 52 1.78 30.88 15.67
C PHE A 52 1.48 31.03 17.17
N THR A 53 2.22 31.91 17.85
CA THR A 53 1.95 32.32 19.24
C THR A 53 0.75 33.25 19.35
N ASP A 54 0.50 34.01 18.29
CA ASP A 54 -0.64 34.91 18.18
C ASP A 54 -1.91 34.16 17.70
N ASN A 55 -3.04 34.48 18.32
CA ASN A 55 -4.33 33.86 18.03
C ASN A 55 -4.82 34.12 16.61
N SER A 56 -4.51 35.28 16.01
CA SER A 56 -4.95 35.60 14.65
C SER A 56 -4.23 34.71 13.62
N LYS A 57 -2.90 34.59 13.75
CA LYS A 57 -2.08 33.70 12.90
C LYS A 57 -2.45 32.23 13.09
N HIS A 58 -2.66 31.80 14.34
CA HIS A 58 -3.10 30.44 14.62
C HIS A 58 -4.44 30.13 13.94
N ARG A 59 -5.44 31.02 14.04
CA ARG A 59 -6.76 30.84 13.43
C ARG A 59 -6.67 30.82 11.90
N ALA A 60 -5.97 31.77 11.30
CA ALA A 60 -5.78 31.85 9.86
C ALA A 60 -5.15 30.56 9.30
N LEU A 61 -4.15 29.99 9.99
CA LEU A 61 -3.54 28.73 9.57
C LEU A 61 -4.52 27.56 9.70
N ALA A 62 -5.30 27.49 10.77
CA ALA A 62 -6.28 26.44 10.99
C ALA A 62 -7.34 26.41 9.87
N GLU A 63 -7.91 27.56 9.54
CA GLU A 63 -8.90 27.73 8.46
C GLU A 63 -8.29 27.35 7.10
N THR A 64 -7.08 27.85 6.82
CA THR A 64 -6.35 27.54 5.58
C THR A 64 -6.10 26.03 5.43
N LEU A 65 -5.69 25.34 6.49
CA LEU A 65 -5.45 23.89 6.44
C LEU A 65 -6.74 23.11 6.18
N GLN A 66 -7.86 23.51 6.79
CA GLN A 66 -9.16 22.91 6.55
C GLN A 66 -9.60 23.11 5.09
N GLU A 67 -9.46 24.32 4.57
CA GLU A 67 -9.82 24.65 3.18
C GLU A 67 -8.98 23.84 2.17
N ILE A 68 -7.66 23.79 2.35
CA ILE A 68 -6.76 23.00 1.49
C ILE A 68 -7.15 21.52 1.51
N CYS A 69 -7.47 20.99 2.70
CA CYS A 69 -7.88 19.60 2.87
C CYS A 69 -9.20 19.33 2.14
N GLN A 70 -10.21 20.20 2.26
CA GLN A 70 -11.47 20.07 1.54
C GLN A 70 -11.26 20.13 0.02
N ARG A 71 -10.51 21.12 -0.47
CA ARG A 71 -10.25 21.34 -1.90
C ARG A 71 -9.55 20.16 -2.58
N HIS A 72 -8.64 19.49 -1.86
CA HIS A 72 -7.90 18.34 -2.37
C HIS A 72 -8.44 17.00 -1.88
N ASP A 73 -9.59 17.01 -1.21
CA ASP A 73 -10.25 15.81 -0.70
C ASP A 73 -9.31 14.97 0.21
N TYR A 74 -8.59 15.68 1.07
CA TYR A 74 -7.88 15.10 2.20
C TYR A 74 -8.81 15.11 3.39
N HIS A 75 -9.02 13.96 4.01
CA HIS A 75 -9.84 13.90 5.21
C HIS A 75 -8.97 14.23 6.43
N LEU A 76 -9.08 15.47 6.89
CA LEU A 76 -8.41 15.97 8.10
C LEU A 76 -9.09 15.43 9.36
N LEU A 77 -8.54 14.36 9.93
CA LEU A 77 -9.11 13.71 11.11
C LEU A 77 -8.84 14.48 12.39
N HIS A 78 -7.66 15.10 12.48
CA HIS A 78 -7.25 15.94 13.61
C HIS A 78 -6.02 16.76 13.22
N PHE A 79 -5.84 17.93 13.84
CA PHE A 79 -4.59 18.68 13.76
C PHE A 79 -4.37 19.50 15.02
N LYS A 80 -3.12 19.87 15.24
CA LYS A 80 -2.71 20.81 16.28
C LYS A 80 -1.60 21.70 15.74
N ILE A 81 -1.74 23.00 15.99
CA ILE A 81 -0.75 24.01 15.65
C ILE A 81 -0.01 24.36 16.94
N TYR A 82 1.31 24.37 16.83
CA TYR A 82 2.25 24.79 17.86
C TYR A 82 2.91 26.09 17.41
N PRO A 83 3.60 26.82 18.28
CA PRO A 83 4.24 28.08 17.92
C PRO A 83 5.09 28.01 16.65
N ASP A 84 5.81 26.92 16.43
CA ASP A 84 6.78 26.75 15.35
C ASP A 84 6.50 25.53 14.44
N HIS A 85 5.42 24.78 14.66
CA HIS A 85 5.16 23.57 13.87
C HIS A 85 3.69 23.16 13.85
N VAL A 86 3.37 22.28 12.91
CA VAL A 86 2.03 21.72 12.74
C VAL A 86 2.11 20.21 12.78
N ARG A 87 1.14 19.60 13.46
CA ARG A 87 0.93 18.15 13.48
C ARG A 87 -0.47 17.86 12.94
N CYS A 88 -0.58 16.98 11.96
CA CYS A 88 -1.84 16.57 11.36
C CYS A 88 -1.97 15.05 11.37
N LEU A 89 -3.20 14.59 11.55
CA LEU A 89 -3.63 13.23 11.28
C LEU A 89 -4.59 13.26 10.09
N LEU A 90 -4.14 12.73 8.96
CA LEU A 90 -4.92 12.68 7.72
C LEU A 90 -5.35 11.25 7.41
N SER A 91 -6.58 11.10 6.90
CA SER A 91 -7.00 9.94 6.13
C SER A 91 -6.91 10.26 4.64
N LEU A 92 -6.17 9.45 3.90
CA LEU A 92 -5.88 9.69 2.47
C LEU A 92 -6.40 8.54 1.60
N ARG A 93 -6.62 8.83 0.31
CA ARG A 93 -6.97 7.81 -0.70
C ARG A 93 -5.73 7.06 -1.19
N PRO A 94 -5.86 5.82 -1.71
CA PRO A 94 -4.73 5.05 -2.23
C PRO A 94 -3.91 5.75 -3.31
N ALA A 95 -4.54 6.63 -4.10
CA ALA A 95 -3.89 7.42 -5.14
C ALA A 95 -3.07 8.63 -4.61
N HIS A 96 -3.30 9.06 -3.36
CA HIS A 96 -2.59 10.20 -2.80
C HIS A 96 -1.13 9.86 -2.46
N ILE A 97 -0.22 10.72 -2.93
CA ILE A 97 1.21 10.65 -2.63
C ILE A 97 1.51 11.59 -1.45
N ILE A 98 2.11 11.05 -0.39
CA ILE A 98 2.31 11.80 0.88
C ILE A 98 3.19 13.03 0.67
N ALA A 99 4.26 12.93 -0.12
CA ALA A 99 5.12 14.06 -0.44
C ALA A 99 4.34 15.19 -1.14
N THR A 100 3.46 14.85 -2.08
CA THR A 100 2.61 15.82 -2.79
C THR A 100 1.56 16.44 -1.87
N VAL A 101 0.98 15.66 -0.95
CA VAL A 101 0.05 16.17 0.07
C VAL A 101 0.74 17.22 0.95
N ILE A 102 1.92 16.91 1.49
CA ILE A 102 2.72 17.83 2.29
C ILE A 102 3.11 19.08 1.49
N GLN A 103 3.53 18.90 0.25
CA GLN A 103 3.88 20.02 -0.64
C GLN A 103 2.69 20.96 -0.83
N LYS A 104 1.51 20.42 -1.11
CA LYS A 104 0.27 21.21 -1.27
C LYS A 104 -0.10 21.94 0.03
N LEU A 105 -0.04 21.26 1.18
CA LEU A 105 -0.33 21.88 2.47
C LEU A 105 0.62 23.04 2.75
N LYS A 106 1.94 22.83 2.60
CA LYS A 106 2.96 23.85 2.89
C LYS A 106 2.92 25.01 1.90
N ALA A 107 2.82 24.74 0.59
CA ALA A 107 2.84 25.78 -0.43
C ALA A 107 1.60 26.67 -0.36
N ASN A 108 0.41 26.08 -0.26
CA ASN A 108 -0.84 26.86 -0.20
C ASN A 108 -0.95 27.65 1.11
N SER A 109 -0.59 27.05 2.26
CA SER A 109 -0.59 27.79 3.53
C SER A 109 0.44 28.92 3.54
N ALA A 110 1.63 28.73 2.98
CA ALA A 110 2.62 29.80 2.87
C ALA A 110 2.17 30.94 1.94
N ARG A 111 1.51 30.61 0.83
CA ARG A 111 0.94 31.60 -0.08
C ARG A 111 -0.12 32.44 0.63
N GLU A 112 -1.04 31.78 1.33
CA GLU A 112 -2.13 32.46 2.03
C GLU A 112 -1.61 33.34 3.17
N PHE A 113 -0.67 32.82 3.96
CA PHE A 113 -0.02 33.59 5.02
C PHE A 113 0.71 34.83 4.51
N ARG A 114 1.33 34.76 3.33
CA ARG A 114 2.02 35.90 2.72
C ARG A 114 1.05 37.05 2.41
N ILE A 115 -0.18 36.72 2.01
CA ILE A 115 -1.21 37.71 1.67
C ILE A 115 -1.77 38.33 2.95
N GLN A 116 -2.10 37.51 3.94
CA GLN A 116 -2.74 37.98 5.17
C GLN A 116 -1.77 38.66 6.15
N PHE A 117 -0.50 38.25 6.15
CA PHE A 117 0.53 38.77 7.06
C PHE A 117 1.81 39.16 6.30
N PRO A 118 1.81 40.29 5.57
CA PRO A 118 2.94 40.73 4.76
C PRO A 118 4.26 40.92 5.55
N ASP A 119 4.15 41.22 6.86
CA ASP A 119 5.29 41.40 7.76
C ASP A 119 6.01 40.10 8.11
N VAL A 120 5.42 38.93 7.81
CA VAL A 120 6.05 37.63 8.09
C VAL A 120 7.11 37.32 7.03
N SER A 121 8.37 37.34 7.45
CA SER A 121 9.51 36.98 6.60
C SER A 121 9.41 35.55 6.03
N LEU A 122 9.73 35.39 4.74
CA LEU A 122 9.74 34.12 4.02
C LEU A 122 11.13 33.45 4.00
N PRO A 123 11.21 32.11 3.79
CA PRO A 123 10.10 31.16 3.60
C PRO A 123 9.37 30.84 4.91
N LEU A 124 8.06 30.55 4.84
CA LEU A 124 7.26 30.22 6.03
C LEU A 124 7.70 28.88 6.66
N TRP A 125 7.82 27.84 5.83
CA TRP A 125 8.09 26.47 6.26
C TRP A 125 9.53 26.04 5.96
N ALA A 126 10.09 25.18 6.82
CA ALA A 126 11.34 24.48 6.53
C ALA A 126 11.17 23.50 5.35
N ARG A 127 12.26 23.06 4.72
CA ARG A 127 12.18 22.05 3.63
C ARG A 127 11.66 20.70 4.13
N GLY A 128 12.12 20.29 5.32
CA GLY A 128 11.84 19.00 5.94
C GLY A 128 10.37 18.75 6.30
N TYR A 129 10.03 17.48 6.48
CA TYR A 129 8.82 17.02 7.17
C TYR A 129 9.02 15.62 7.76
N PHE A 130 8.13 15.24 8.67
CA PHE A 130 7.99 13.91 9.22
C PHE A 130 6.67 13.28 8.78
N ALA A 131 6.68 11.99 8.42
CA ALA A 131 5.49 11.24 8.03
C ALA A 131 5.51 9.82 8.59
N ARG A 132 4.43 9.40 9.24
CA ARG A 132 4.30 8.03 9.76
C ARG A 132 2.93 7.43 9.48
N SER A 133 2.89 6.17 9.06
CA SER A 133 1.65 5.40 8.97
C SER A 133 1.13 5.06 10.36
N VAL A 134 -0.18 5.19 10.54
CA VAL A 134 -0.84 4.95 11.81
C VAL A 134 -2.03 4.02 11.56
N GLY A 135 -2.11 2.89 12.25
CA GLY A 135 -3.18 1.91 12.07
C GLY A 135 -4.20 1.88 13.20
N GLN A 136 -5.35 1.22 13.03
CA GLN A 136 -6.19 0.87 14.19
C GLN A 136 -5.49 -0.17 15.08
N VAL A 137 -4.73 -1.05 14.43
CA VAL A 137 -4.01 -2.16 15.04
C VAL A 137 -2.52 -1.88 14.94
N ARG A 138 -1.76 -2.22 15.99
CA ARG A 138 -0.31 -2.09 15.97
C ARG A 138 0.31 -3.08 14.98
N ILE A 139 1.46 -2.72 14.42
CA ILE A 139 2.17 -3.54 13.43
C ILE A 139 2.51 -4.95 13.96
N GLU A 140 2.80 -5.10 15.25
CA GLU A 140 3.09 -6.40 15.85
C GLU A 140 1.89 -7.35 15.79
N ALA A 141 0.67 -6.83 15.90
CA ALA A 141 -0.54 -7.63 15.75
C ALA A 141 -0.78 -8.01 14.28
N VAL A 142 -0.46 -7.14 13.33
CA VAL A 142 -0.52 -7.49 11.89
C VAL A 142 0.53 -8.54 11.53
N ARG A 143 1.76 -8.43 12.05
CA ARG A 143 2.82 -9.43 11.87
C ARG A 143 2.40 -10.80 12.40
N ARG A 144 1.86 -10.87 13.63
CA ARG A 144 1.32 -12.12 14.20
C ARG A 144 0.18 -12.70 13.36
N TYR A 145 -0.73 -11.85 12.91
CA TYR A 145 -1.80 -12.25 12.00
C TYR A 145 -1.21 -12.88 10.73
N LEU A 146 -0.23 -12.24 10.07
CA LEU A 146 0.47 -12.79 8.90
C LEU A 146 1.16 -14.13 9.17
N ASP A 147 1.76 -14.30 10.35
CA ASP A 147 2.40 -15.54 10.77
C ASP A 147 1.37 -16.69 10.94
N GLN A 148 0.11 -16.38 11.29
CA GLN A 148 -0.95 -17.36 11.61
C GLN A 148 -2.02 -17.52 10.51
N GLN A 149 -1.91 -16.84 9.36
CA GLN A 149 -3.01 -16.71 8.39
C GLN A 149 -3.69 -18.00 7.93
N ALA A 150 -2.93 -19.07 7.71
CA ALA A 150 -3.51 -20.30 7.19
C ALA A 150 -4.44 -20.99 8.18
N GLU A 151 -4.19 -20.83 9.48
CA GLU A 151 -4.99 -21.43 10.55
C GLU A 151 -6.34 -20.72 10.67
N HIS A 152 -6.35 -19.39 10.54
CA HIS A 152 -7.55 -18.56 10.70
C HIS A 152 -8.62 -18.73 9.60
N HIS A 153 -8.23 -19.15 8.40
CA HIS A 153 -9.16 -19.33 7.29
C HIS A 153 -9.60 -20.80 7.09
N GLY A 154 -9.32 -21.68 8.06
CA GLY A 154 -9.65 -23.10 7.96
C GLY A 154 -8.91 -23.84 6.84
N TYR A 155 -7.82 -23.27 6.29
CA TYR A 155 -6.97 -23.97 5.32
C TYR A 155 -6.15 -25.08 5.97
N SER A 156 -6.06 -25.12 7.30
CA SER A 156 -5.40 -26.21 8.05
C SER A 156 -5.93 -27.60 7.70
N ASN A 157 -7.22 -27.70 7.34
CA ASN A 157 -7.87 -28.95 6.94
C ASN A 157 -8.09 -29.06 5.41
N ARG A 158 -7.54 -28.15 4.61
CA ARG A 158 -7.58 -28.21 3.14
C ARG A 158 -6.29 -28.83 2.60
N THR A 159 -6.36 -29.46 1.43
CA THR A 159 -5.21 -30.13 0.78
C THR A 159 -4.04 -29.18 0.48
N LEU A 160 -4.28 -27.85 0.47
CA LEU A 160 -3.28 -26.82 0.23
C LEU A 160 -3.22 -25.83 1.43
N PRO A 161 -2.26 -25.98 2.37
CA PRO A 161 -1.96 -25.03 3.45
C PRO A 161 -1.38 -23.70 2.86
N PRO A 162 -0.91 -22.69 3.63
CA PRO A 162 -0.45 -21.44 3.01
C PRO A 162 0.67 -21.80 2.04
N ALA A 163 0.49 -21.40 0.78
CA ALA A 163 1.35 -21.82 -0.30
C ALA A 163 2.80 -21.44 0.01
N TYR A 164 3.04 -20.20 0.43
CA TYR A 164 4.37 -19.71 0.73
C TYR A 164 4.37 -18.53 1.70
N ARG A 165 5.39 -18.44 2.55
CA ARG A 165 5.62 -17.31 3.45
C ARG A 165 7.03 -16.77 3.27
N TYR A 166 7.14 -15.45 3.31
CA TYR A 166 8.41 -14.74 3.30
C TYR A 166 8.40 -13.71 4.42
N LYS A 167 9.55 -13.56 5.08
CA LYS A 167 9.80 -12.52 6.08
C LYS A 167 11.22 -12.02 5.89
N ALA A 168 11.38 -10.73 5.66
CA ALA A 168 12.67 -10.10 5.56
C ALA A 168 13.41 -10.22 6.91
N THR A 169 14.70 -10.58 6.88
CA THR A 169 15.54 -10.68 8.08
C THR A 169 15.66 -9.34 8.79
N GLN A 170 15.73 -8.25 8.02
CA GLN A 170 15.74 -6.89 8.52
C GLN A 170 14.86 -6.00 7.64
N PRO A 171 14.18 -4.99 8.22
CA PRO A 171 13.46 -3.99 7.43
C PRO A 171 14.42 -3.23 6.51
N VAL A 172 14.09 -3.15 5.23
CA VAL A 172 14.83 -2.30 4.29
C VAL A 172 14.54 -0.84 4.64
N ARG A 173 15.60 -0.06 4.86
CA ARG A 173 15.50 1.37 5.09
C ARG A 173 15.36 2.09 3.74
N LEU A 174 14.28 2.85 3.59
CA LEU A 174 14.08 3.72 2.44
C LEU A 174 14.52 5.13 2.79
N GLU A 175 15.01 5.87 1.79
CA GLU A 175 15.45 7.25 1.94
C GLU A 175 14.69 8.18 0.98
N ALA A 176 14.43 9.40 1.43
CA ALA A 176 13.85 10.44 0.60
C ALA A 176 14.34 11.80 1.08
N ALA A 177 14.70 12.67 0.13
CA ALA A 177 15.23 13.99 0.44
C ALA A 177 14.23 14.80 1.28
N HIS A 178 14.73 15.40 2.36
CA HIS A 178 13.95 16.25 3.27
C HIS A 178 12.71 15.56 3.88
N ALA A 179 12.74 14.24 4.04
CA ALA A 179 11.69 13.48 4.69
C ALA A 179 12.27 12.51 5.72
N ASN A 180 11.78 12.57 6.95
CA ASN A 180 11.93 11.49 7.91
C ASN A 180 10.62 10.71 7.96
N PHE A 181 10.63 9.40 7.68
CA PHE A 181 9.38 8.68 7.52
C PHE A 181 9.45 7.20 7.91
N ASP A 182 8.29 6.67 8.29
CA ASP A 182 8.04 5.24 8.45
C ASP A 182 6.62 4.94 7.95
N LEU A 183 6.53 4.43 6.72
CA LEU A 183 5.28 4.29 5.97
C LEU A 183 5.07 2.83 5.61
N ILE A 184 4.29 2.15 6.43
CA ILE A 184 4.05 0.71 6.35
C ILE A 184 2.57 0.45 6.08
N HIS A 185 2.32 -0.45 5.14
CA HIS A 185 1.01 -0.77 4.62
C HIS A 185 0.81 -2.28 4.62
N HIS A 186 -0.36 -2.71 5.08
CA HIS A 186 -0.86 -4.06 4.87
C HIS A 186 -1.72 -4.05 3.60
N LEU A 187 -1.26 -4.76 2.58
CA LEU A 187 -1.97 -4.95 1.32
C LEU A 187 -2.53 -6.37 1.26
N VAL A 188 -3.74 -6.51 0.73
CA VAL A 188 -4.34 -7.81 0.42
C VAL A 188 -4.87 -7.80 -1.00
N PHE A 189 -4.48 -8.81 -1.76
CA PHE A 189 -4.91 -8.99 -3.14
C PHE A 189 -5.40 -10.42 -3.34
N ALA A 190 -6.49 -10.57 -4.07
CA ALA A 190 -7.11 -11.86 -4.29
C ALA A 190 -7.03 -12.28 -5.75
N THR A 191 -6.91 -13.58 -5.99
CA THR A 191 -7.01 -14.15 -7.32
C THR A 191 -8.41 -13.92 -7.90
N ARG A 192 -8.48 -13.90 -9.23
CA ARG A 192 -9.74 -13.75 -9.96
C ARG A 192 -10.73 -14.83 -9.49
N TYR A 193 -11.95 -14.40 -9.16
CA TYR A 193 -13.03 -15.23 -8.60
C TYR A 193 -12.69 -15.98 -7.30
N ARG A 194 -11.59 -15.63 -6.61
CA ARG A 194 -11.07 -16.37 -5.45
C ARG A 194 -10.67 -17.81 -5.80
N GLU A 195 -10.25 -18.05 -7.04
CA GLU A 195 -9.76 -19.37 -7.46
C GLU A 195 -8.41 -19.71 -6.83
N GLY A 196 -8.26 -20.96 -6.39
CA GLY A 196 -7.01 -21.45 -5.82
C GLY A 196 -5.95 -21.68 -6.89
N ILE A 197 -5.02 -20.74 -7.05
CA ILE A 197 -3.97 -20.78 -8.08
C ILE A 197 -2.59 -21.04 -7.48
N PHE A 198 -2.32 -20.52 -6.28
CA PHE A 198 -0.98 -20.55 -5.71
C PHE A 198 -0.67 -21.87 -5.00
N GLY A 199 0.43 -22.51 -5.40
CA GLY A 199 1.12 -23.57 -4.64
C GLY A 199 2.48 -23.10 -4.13
N SER A 200 3.20 -23.97 -3.41
CA SER A 200 4.47 -23.57 -2.76
C SER A 200 5.58 -23.17 -3.73
N SER A 201 5.71 -23.88 -4.85
CA SER A 201 6.69 -23.53 -5.89
C SER A 201 6.38 -22.20 -6.55
N SER A 202 5.14 -21.99 -7.00
CA SER A 202 4.71 -20.75 -7.65
C SER A 202 4.73 -19.56 -6.69
N GLY A 203 4.32 -19.76 -5.43
CA GLY A 203 4.33 -18.73 -4.40
C GLY A 203 5.75 -18.26 -4.06
N LYS A 204 6.71 -19.20 -3.95
CA LYS A 204 8.12 -18.87 -3.76
C LYS A 204 8.67 -18.05 -4.93
N ALA A 205 8.47 -18.54 -6.16
CA ALA A 205 8.99 -17.91 -7.36
C ALA A 205 8.41 -16.50 -7.58
N LEU A 206 7.09 -16.33 -7.35
CA LEU A 206 6.41 -15.03 -7.43
C LEU A 206 6.95 -14.05 -6.37
N THR A 207 7.20 -14.55 -5.15
CA THR A 207 7.78 -13.72 -4.08
C THR A 207 9.17 -13.23 -4.45
N GLU A 208 10.06 -14.12 -4.90
CA GLU A 208 11.41 -13.75 -5.33
C GLU A 208 11.39 -12.73 -6.48
N TYR A 209 10.45 -12.89 -7.40
CA TYR A 209 10.24 -11.93 -8.48
C TYR A 209 9.77 -10.56 -7.97
N TRP A 210 8.78 -10.53 -7.06
CA TRP A 210 8.31 -9.28 -6.44
C TRP A 210 9.38 -8.56 -5.62
N LEU A 211 10.29 -9.28 -4.95
CA LEU A 211 11.41 -8.66 -4.25
C LEU A 211 12.33 -7.88 -5.21
N ARG A 212 12.57 -8.41 -6.42
CA ARG A 212 13.32 -7.68 -7.47
C ARG A 212 12.55 -6.48 -8.01
N VAL A 213 11.23 -6.61 -8.19
CA VAL A 213 10.36 -5.49 -8.58
C VAL A 213 10.42 -4.38 -7.53
N ALA A 214 10.30 -4.74 -6.25
CA ALA A 214 10.35 -3.81 -5.13
C ALA A 214 11.67 -3.02 -5.11
N ALA A 215 12.81 -3.71 -5.20
CA ALA A 215 14.13 -3.09 -5.28
C ALA A 215 14.26 -2.14 -6.47
N LYS A 216 13.80 -2.54 -7.67
CA LYS A 216 13.86 -1.71 -8.88
C LYS A 216 12.93 -0.50 -8.82
N LYS A 217 11.78 -0.62 -8.16
CA LYS A 217 10.74 0.43 -8.10
C LYS A 217 10.85 1.33 -6.87
N GLY A 218 11.77 1.05 -5.94
CA GLY A 218 12.03 1.90 -4.78
C GLY A 218 10.99 1.73 -3.65
N PHE A 219 10.48 0.52 -3.46
CA PHE A 219 9.71 0.14 -2.27
C PHE A 219 10.29 -1.13 -1.65
N ALA A 220 9.84 -1.49 -0.44
CA ALA A 220 10.30 -2.70 0.23
C ALA A 220 9.14 -3.58 0.65
N ILE A 221 9.38 -4.89 0.65
CA ILE A 221 8.43 -5.88 1.14
C ILE A 221 9.02 -6.50 2.39
N ASP A 222 8.36 -6.30 3.53
CA ASP A 222 8.81 -6.84 4.82
C ASP A 222 8.35 -8.29 5.00
N GLN A 223 7.13 -8.59 4.59
CA GLN A 223 6.49 -9.88 4.84
C GLN A 223 5.47 -10.18 3.76
N ILE A 224 5.39 -11.45 3.36
CA ILE A 224 4.35 -11.97 2.47
C ILE A 224 3.80 -13.26 3.09
N SER A 225 2.48 -13.42 3.06
CA SER A 225 1.82 -14.70 3.21
C SER A 225 0.93 -14.94 1.99
N ILE A 226 1.30 -15.93 1.17
CA ILE A 226 0.53 -16.38 0.02
C ILE A 226 -0.27 -17.60 0.47
N VAL A 227 -1.57 -17.56 0.26
CA VAL A 227 -2.46 -18.73 0.34
C VAL A 227 -3.05 -18.98 -1.06
N PRO A 228 -3.75 -20.09 -1.31
CA PRO A 228 -4.12 -20.48 -2.68
C PRO A 228 -4.82 -19.40 -3.51
N ASP A 229 -5.71 -18.61 -2.91
CA ASP A 229 -6.58 -17.65 -3.59
C ASP A 229 -6.30 -16.18 -3.26
N HIS A 230 -5.36 -15.87 -2.37
CA HIS A 230 -5.03 -14.48 -2.04
C HIS A 230 -3.66 -14.34 -1.37
N VAL A 231 -3.18 -13.11 -1.36
CA VAL A 231 -1.89 -12.73 -0.81
C VAL A 231 -2.06 -11.59 0.18
N HIS A 232 -1.42 -11.72 1.34
CA HIS A 232 -1.23 -10.64 2.29
C HIS A 232 0.23 -10.17 2.27
N MET A 233 0.46 -8.86 2.27
CA MET A 233 1.79 -8.26 2.22
C MET A 233 1.92 -7.13 3.23
N LEU A 234 3.05 -7.07 3.94
CA LEU A 234 3.52 -5.84 4.60
C LEU A 234 4.54 -5.16 3.69
N VAL A 235 4.23 -3.95 3.28
CA VAL A 235 5.02 -3.16 2.33
C VAL A 235 5.42 -1.84 2.96
N ARG A 236 6.67 -1.40 2.73
CA ARG A 236 7.12 -0.05 3.06
C ARG A 236 7.24 0.79 1.81
N LEU A 237 6.68 1.99 1.86
CA LEU A 237 6.69 2.93 0.73
C LEU A 237 7.55 4.14 1.04
N ALA A 238 8.22 4.66 0.02
CA ALA A 238 8.75 6.02 0.06
C ALA A 238 7.59 7.02 -0.02
N PRO A 239 7.71 8.23 0.56
CA PRO A 239 6.63 9.21 0.54
C PRO A 239 6.30 9.75 -0.86
N THR A 240 7.15 9.47 -1.86
CA THR A 240 6.96 9.77 -3.28
C THR A 240 6.11 8.74 -4.02
N MET A 241 5.72 7.65 -3.35
CA MET A 241 4.93 6.56 -3.94
C MET A 241 3.55 6.49 -3.30
N SER A 242 2.52 6.30 -4.12
CA SER A 242 1.16 6.03 -3.66
C SER A 242 0.91 4.53 -3.47
N VAL A 243 -0.09 4.18 -2.67
CA VAL A 243 -0.52 2.79 -2.48
C VAL A 243 -1.07 2.21 -3.78
N GLU A 244 -1.81 3.01 -4.55
CA GLU A 244 -2.31 2.67 -5.89
C GLU A 244 -1.16 2.21 -6.81
N MET A 245 -0.12 3.04 -6.90
CA MET A 245 1.03 2.80 -7.78
C MET A 245 1.77 1.51 -7.38
N CYS A 246 1.99 1.30 -6.08
CA CYS A 246 2.60 0.07 -5.59
C CYS A 246 1.74 -1.16 -5.91
N GLY A 247 0.42 -1.08 -5.67
CA GLY A 247 -0.52 -2.16 -5.97
C GLY A 247 -0.51 -2.53 -7.45
N LEU A 248 -0.60 -1.55 -8.35
CA LEU A 248 -0.53 -1.78 -9.80
C LEU A 248 0.80 -2.43 -10.21
N TRP A 249 1.93 -1.99 -9.65
CA TRP A 249 3.22 -2.63 -9.94
C TRP A 249 3.27 -4.08 -9.44
N LEU A 250 2.79 -4.36 -8.23
CA LEU A 250 2.75 -5.73 -7.72
C LEU A 250 1.86 -6.61 -8.59
N LEU A 251 0.63 -6.20 -8.87
CA LEU A 251 -0.33 -7.02 -9.60
C LEU A 251 0.06 -7.22 -11.06
N ASN A 252 0.45 -6.16 -11.78
CA ASN A 252 0.78 -6.29 -13.21
C ASN A 252 2.08 -7.07 -13.44
N ASN A 253 3.12 -6.81 -12.64
CA ASN A 253 4.37 -7.59 -12.76
C ASN A 253 4.14 -9.04 -12.31
N GLY A 254 3.35 -9.26 -11.24
CA GLY A 254 3.00 -10.61 -10.78
C GLY A 254 2.18 -11.38 -11.81
N GLN A 255 1.21 -10.73 -12.45
CA GLN A 255 0.41 -11.30 -13.54
C GLN A 255 1.28 -11.69 -14.73
N TYR A 256 2.16 -10.79 -15.17
CA TYR A 256 3.11 -11.06 -16.26
C TYR A 256 3.98 -12.28 -15.94
N PHE A 257 4.59 -12.30 -14.77
CA PHE A 257 5.46 -13.39 -14.34
C PHE A 257 4.72 -14.73 -14.26
N MET A 258 3.56 -14.75 -13.61
CA MET A 258 2.76 -15.98 -13.48
C MET A 258 2.21 -16.47 -14.82
N GLY A 259 1.79 -15.57 -15.71
CA GLY A 259 1.34 -15.94 -17.06
C GLY A 259 2.46 -16.56 -17.91
N LYS A 260 3.70 -16.09 -17.71
CA LYS A 260 4.88 -16.60 -18.41
C LYS A 260 5.38 -17.93 -17.84
N GLU A 261 5.60 -18.01 -16.53
CA GLU A 261 6.28 -19.15 -15.89
C GLU A 261 5.30 -20.24 -15.40
N PHE A 262 4.04 -19.88 -15.17
CA PHE A 262 3.01 -20.75 -14.58
C PHE A 262 1.65 -20.65 -15.31
N GLY A 263 1.66 -20.32 -16.61
CA GLY A 263 0.44 -20.08 -17.39
C GLY A 263 -0.53 -21.27 -17.40
N ASN A 264 -0.02 -22.50 -17.30
CA ASN A 264 -0.82 -23.71 -17.16
C ASN A 264 -1.71 -23.72 -15.90
N LEU A 265 -1.29 -23.08 -14.80
CA LEU A 265 -2.13 -22.94 -13.60
C LEU A 265 -3.35 -22.07 -13.86
N LEU A 266 -3.17 -20.96 -14.60
CA LEU A 266 -4.24 -20.04 -14.96
C LEU A 266 -5.23 -20.69 -15.93
N VAL A 267 -4.73 -21.42 -16.93
CA VAL A 267 -5.56 -22.18 -17.88
C VAL A 267 -6.40 -23.24 -17.16
N ARG A 268 -5.79 -24.00 -16.24
CA ARG A 268 -6.51 -25.02 -15.44
C ARG A 268 -7.57 -24.41 -14.53
N ALA A 269 -7.26 -23.27 -13.92
CA ALA A 269 -8.21 -22.52 -13.10
C ALA A 269 -9.31 -21.82 -13.93
N LYS A 270 -9.20 -21.83 -15.27
CA LYS A 270 -10.15 -21.20 -16.20
C LYS A 270 -10.39 -19.71 -15.90
N VAL A 271 -9.35 -19.01 -15.46
CA VAL A 271 -9.43 -17.57 -15.16
C VAL A 271 -8.87 -16.74 -16.33
N PRO A 272 -9.52 -15.63 -16.68
CA PRO A 272 -9.05 -14.75 -17.76
C PRO A 272 -7.90 -13.81 -17.34
N ALA A 273 -7.63 -13.71 -16.03
CA ALA A 273 -6.60 -12.89 -15.43
C ALA A 273 -6.21 -13.49 -14.08
N LEU A 274 -5.01 -13.19 -13.59
CA LEU A 274 -4.57 -13.72 -12.28
C LEU A 274 -5.34 -13.08 -11.14
N TRP A 275 -5.53 -11.76 -11.19
CA TRP A 275 -6.01 -10.96 -10.06
C TRP A 275 -7.43 -10.46 -10.24
N GLN A 276 -8.12 -10.21 -9.13
CA GLN A 276 -9.23 -9.26 -9.14
C GLN A 276 -8.68 -7.84 -9.32
N PRO A 277 -9.39 -6.95 -10.04
CA PRO A 277 -9.00 -5.55 -10.18
C PRO A 277 -9.35 -4.75 -8.91
N SER A 278 -9.02 -5.31 -7.75
CA SER A 278 -9.36 -4.78 -6.44
C SER A 278 -8.40 -5.25 -5.37
N GLY A 279 -8.28 -4.48 -4.29
CA GLY A 279 -7.49 -4.85 -3.13
C GLY A 279 -7.99 -4.22 -1.85
N TYR A 280 -7.40 -4.67 -0.74
CA TYR A 280 -7.47 -3.98 0.53
C TYR A 280 -6.15 -3.29 0.86
N ALA A 281 -6.22 -2.08 1.42
CA ALA A 281 -5.05 -1.39 1.95
C ALA A 281 -5.30 -0.77 3.34
N GLY A 282 -4.48 -1.16 4.31
CA GLY A 282 -4.50 -0.59 5.66
C GLY A 282 -3.13 -0.03 6.06
N THR A 283 -3.10 1.12 6.71
CA THR A 283 -1.86 1.60 7.35
C THR A 283 -1.56 0.79 8.61
N CYS A 284 -0.28 0.47 8.81
CA CYS A 284 0.23 -0.23 9.98
C CYS A 284 1.34 0.59 10.62
N GLY A 285 1.53 0.46 11.93
CA GLY A 285 2.62 1.15 12.62
C GLY A 285 2.71 0.72 14.07
N THR A 286 3.80 1.08 14.75
CA THR A 286 4.00 0.79 16.18
C THR A 286 3.01 1.54 17.08
N VAL A 287 2.39 2.61 16.56
CA VAL A 287 1.40 3.42 17.26
C VAL A 287 0.07 3.40 16.52
N THR A 288 -1.03 3.40 17.29
CA THR A 288 -2.38 3.33 16.75
C THR A 288 -3.01 4.71 16.54
N THR A 289 -4.07 4.78 15.72
CA THR A 289 -4.80 6.01 15.42
C THR A 289 -5.40 6.61 16.69
N ALA A 290 -5.93 5.75 17.58
CA ALA A 290 -6.48 6.17 18.85
C ALA A 290 -5.42 6.84 19.74
N LEU A 291 -4.21 6.25 19.84
CA LEU A 291 -3.11 6.80 20.62
C LEU A 291 -2.62 8.14 20.07
N VAL A 292 -2.54 8.29 18.74
CA VAL A 292 -2.17 9.58 18.13
C VAL A 292 -3.24 10.65 18.41
N LYS A 293 -4.54 10.31 18.31
CA LYS A 293 -5.63 11.23 18.66
C LYS A 293 -5.55 11.67 20.13
N GLN A 294 -5.32 10.72 21.05
CA GLN A 294 -5.15 11.02 22.47
C GLN A 294 -3.94 11.93 22.72
N PHE A 295 -2.80 11.65 22.09
CA PHE A 295 -1.59 12.47 22.18
C PHE A 295 -1.82 13.91 21.72
N LEU A 296 -2.50 14.10 20.58
CA LEU A 296 -2.82 15.43 20.07
C LEU A 296 -3.77 16.20 21.01
N ASN A 297 -4.67 15.49 21.71
CA ASN A 297 -5.58 16.07 22.70
C ASN A 297 -4.93 16.37 24.07
N ALA A 298 -3.94 15.58 24.50
CA ALA A 298 -3.48 15.55 25.90
C ALA A 298 -2.48 16.65 26.32
N GLU A 299 -1.85 17.36 25.38
CA GLU A 299 -0.88 18.42 25.74
C GLU A 299 -1.56 19.77 26.05
N LYS A 300 -2.42 19.78 27.08
CA LYS A 300 -2.57 20.91 28.02
C LYS A 300 -2.00 20.39 29.34
N VAL A 301 -0.74 20.72 29.64
CA VAL A 301 -0.10 20.88 30.96
C VAL A 301 1.40 20.78 30.74
N ARG A 302 2.03 21.96 30.67
CA ARG A 302 3.25 22.33 31.41
C ARG A 302 3.35 23.85 31.26
N SER A 303 2.77 24.51 32.26
CA SER A 303 3.09 25.89 32.66
C SER A 303 4.57 26.03 32.93
#